data_AF-A0A377U1V8-F1
#
_entry.id   AF-A0A377U1V8-F1
#
_cell.length_a   1.000
_cell.length_b   1.000
_cell.length_c   1.000
_cell.angle_alpha   90.00
_cell.angle_beta   90.00
_cell.angle_gamma   90.00
#
_symmetry.space_group_name_H-M   'P 1'
#
loop_
_entity.id
_entity.type
_entity.pdbx_description
1 polymer ?
#
loop_
_entity_poly.entity_id
_entity_poly.type
_entity_poly.pdbx_seq_one_letter_code
_entity_poly.pdbx_strand_id
1 'polypeptide(L)'
;MKKWFLLNGPHRLRNGLLLATVIFITGWLAFKPGAYQYSLNDREKVMVTSLLQHPETRYFGFYSVALPAEFTPAGMVMFIQGSAMTPVETKRQYYPPFRQFLTRYEEKLRNTSVVNPQDAPYLKGVYPLTSPMSGVIFERMAAEHTPDMARVLDAWKWADGITFQLK
;
A
#
# COMPACT_ATOMS: atom_id res chain seq x y z
N MET A 1 52.93 2.91 -34.27
CA MET A 1 53.16 3.36 -32.88
C MET A 1 52.21 4.52 -32.56
N LYS A 2 51.07 4.25 -31.90
CA LYS A 2 50.06 5.27 -31.59
C LYS A 2 50.56 6.17 -30.45
N LYS A 3 51.01 7.38 -30.78
CA LYS A 3 51.41 8.41 -29.80
C LYS A 3 50.16 8.94 -29.09
N TRP A 4 50.10 8.74 -27.77
CA TRP A 4 49.06 9.32 -26.92
C TRP A 4 49.18 10.84 -26.90
N PHE A 5 48.24 11.52 -27.57
CA PHE A 5 48.21 12.98 -27.74
C PHE A 5 47.97 13.77 -26.44
N LEU A 6 47.59 13.09 -25.35
CA LEU A 6 47.20 13.75 -24.10
C LEU A 6 48.37 14.31 -23.28
N LEU A 7 49.62 13.99 -23.64
CA LEU A 7 50.80 14.24 -22.80
C LEU A 7 51.85 15.19 -23.40
N ASN A 8 51.70 15.73 -24.62
CA ASN A 8 52.75 16.53 -25.27
C ASN A 8 52.22 17.86 -25.85
N GLY A 9 51.89 18.83 -24.99
CA GLY A 9 51.51 20.20 -25.37
C GLY A 9 51.48 21.17 -24.18
N PRO A 10 51.32 22.49 -24.39
CA PRO A 10 51.39 23.51 -23.32
C PRO A 10 50.30 23.37 -22.25
N HIS A 11 49.29 22.55 -22.50
CA HIS A 11 48.21 22.22 -21.55
C HIS A 11 48.41 20.87 -20.84
N ARG A 12 49.59 20.22 -20.99
CA ARG A 12 49.94 18.92 -20.39
C ARG A 12 49.71 18.89 -18.88
N LEU A 13 50.08 19.96 -18.19
CA LEU A 13 49.93 20.08 -16.73
C LEU A 13 48.44 20.14 -16.33
N ARG A 14 47.64 20.93 -17.06
CA ARG A 14 46.18 21.06 -16.84
C ARG A 14 45.45 19.76 -17.14
N ASN A 15 45.77 19.10 -18.26
CA ASN A 15 45.14 17.86 -18.67
C ASN A 15 45.56 16.69 -17.77
N GLY A 16 46.81 16.67 -17.30
CA GLY A 16 47.28 15.73 -16.29
C GLY A 16 46.57 15.89 -14.95
N LEU A 17 46.37 17.13 -14.50
CA LEU A 17 45.63 17.43 -13.27
C LEU A 17 44.18 16.96 -13.35
N LEU A 18 43.50 17.24 -14.48
CA LEU A 18 42.13 16.79 -14.73
C LEU A 18 42.02 15.26 -14.71
N LEU A 19 42.96 14.56 -15.34
CA LEU A 19 42.98 13.10 -15.37
C LEU A 19 43.18 12.53 -13.95
N ALA A 20 44.09 13.13 -13.17
CA ALA A 20 44.33 12.73 -11.79
C ALA A 20 43.09 12.94 -10.90
N THR A 21 42.39 14.07 -11.05
CA THR A 21 41.13 14.30 -10.33
C THR A 21 40.04 13.31 -10.72
N VAL A 22 39.93 12.95 -11.99
CA VAL A 22 38.94 11.95 -12.44
C VAL A 22 39.26 10.58 -11.84
N ILE A 23 40.53 10.16 -11.85
CA ILE A 23 40.98 8.90 -11.24
C ILE A 23 40.73 8.91 -9.72
N PHE A 24 40.96 10.04 -9.06
CA PHE A 24 40.72 10.18 -7.63
C PHE A 24 39.22 10.09 -7.30
N ILE A 25 38.36 10.73 -8.08
CA ILE A 25 36.90 10.68 -7.89
C ILE A 25 36.34 9.29 -8.18
N THR A 26 36.81 8.60 -9.23
CA THR A 26 36.37 7.24 -9.54
C THR A 26 36.89 6.24 -8.51
N GLY A 27 38.14 6.40 -8.04
CA GLY A 27 38.68 5.63 -6.93
C GLY A 27 37.90 5.85 -5.63
N TRP A 28 37.57 7.10 -5.30
CA TRP A 28 36.75 7.45 -4.14
C TRP A 28 35.33 6.89 -4.24
N LEU A 29 34.71 6.91 -5.43
CA LEU A 29 33.38 6.32 -5.66
C LEU A 29 33.40 4.79 -5.59
N ALA A 30 34.44 4.14 -6.11
CA ALA A 30 34.60 2.68 -6.04
C ALA A 30 34.93 2.20 -4.62
N PHE A 31 35.64 3.01 -3.83
CA PHE A 31 35.97 2.73 -2.43
C PHE A 31 34.98 3.32 -1.43
N LYS A 32 33.93 4.03 -1.87
CA LYS A 32 32.84 4.40 -0.96
C LYS A 32 32.28 3.11 -0.39
N PRO A 33 32.35 2.89 0.94
CA PRO A 33 31.79 1.70 1.54
C PRO A 33 30.27 1.73 1.35
N GLY A 34 29.83 1.06 0.28
CA GLY A 34 28.43 0.87 -0.07
C GLY A 34 27.80 -0.18 0.81
N ALA A 35 27.86 0.01 2.12
CA ALA A 35 27.08 -0.70 3.12
C ALA A 35 27.34 -0.01 4.45
N TYR A 36 26.35 0.70 4.98
CA TYR A 36 26.34 0.97 6.42
C TYR A 36 26.25 -0.40 7.12
N GLN A 37 27.40 -0.96 7.49
CA GLN A 37 27.46 -2.15 8.32
C GLN A 37 27.19 -1.72 9.76
N TYR A 38 25.91 -1.70 10.15
CA TYR A 38 25.54 -1.57 11.55
C TYR A 38 25.80 -2.92 12.24
N SER A 39 26.78 -2.94 13.14
CA SER A 39 27.00 -4.08 14.02
C SER A 39 26.28 -3.84 15.34
N LEU A 40 25.43 -4.78 15.73
CA LEU A 40 24.75 -4.73 17.03
C LEU A 40 25.81 -4.75 18.14
N ASN A 41 25.68 -3.84 19.11
CA ASN A 41 26.45 -3.92 20.34
C ASN A 41 25.95 -5.10 21.22
N ASP A 42 26.69 -5.45 22.27
CA ASP A 42 26.35 -6.63 23.09
C ASP A 42 24.96 -6.54 23.74
N ARG A 43 24.55 -5.33 24.14
CA ARG A 43 23.21 -5.08 24.70
C ARG A 43 22.12 -5.28 23.66
N GLU A 44 22.32 -4.76 22.45
CA GLU A 44 21.39 -4.91 21.33
C GLU A 44 21.28 -6.37 20.90
N LYS A 45 22.40 -7.10 20.86
CA LYS A 45 22.39 -8.54 20.57
C LYS A 45 21.53 -9.29 21.58
N VAL A 46 21.75 -9.08 22.87
CA VAL A 46 20.94 -9.73 23.93
C VAL A 46 19.46 -9.38 23.80
N MET A 47 19.14 -8.11 23.53
CA MET A 47 17.77 -7.65 23.37
C MET A 47 17.09 -8.27 22.14
N VAL A 48 17.75 -8.25 20.98
CA VAL A 48 17.24 -8.87 19.75
C VAL A 48 17.09 -10.39 19.93
N THR A 49 18.07 -11.06 20.53
CA THR A 49 17.97 -12.49 20.83
C THR A 49 16.77 -12.76 21.74
N SER A 50 16.54 -11.96 22.77
CA SER A 50 15.39 -12.10 23.67
C SER A 50 14.06 -11.92 22.94
N LEU A 51 13.91 -10.93 22.07
CA LEU A 51 12.68 -10.70 21.29
C LEU A 51 12.39 -11.84 20.31
N LEU A 52 13.43 -12.48 19.78
CA LEU A 52 13.30 -13.55 18.79
C LEU A 52 13.15 -14.95 19.41
N GLN A 53 13.18 -15.08 20.74
CA GLN A 53 13.03 -16.39 21.41
C GLN A 53 11.62 -16.98 21.24
N HIS A 54 10.58 -16.13 21.17
CA HIS A 54 9.18 -16.56 21.11
C HIS A 54 8.46 -15.89 19.93
N PRO A 55 8.79 -16.27 18.68
CA PRO A 55 8.16 -15.67 17.52
C PRO A 55 6.73 -16.18 17.32
N GLU A 56 5.84 -15.28 16.93
CA GLU A 56 4.48 -15.59 16.47
C GLU A 56 4.35 -15.38 14.96
N THR A 57 3.74 -16.35 14.27
CA THR A 57 3.44 -16.20 12.84
C THR A 57 2.24 -15.28 12.65
N ARG A 58 2.43 -14.23 11.86
CA ARG A 58 1.38 -13.28 11.49
C ARG A 58 1.21 -13.22 9.99
N TYR A 59 -0.01 -13.03 9.55
CA TYR A 59 -0.39 -13.04 8.14
C TYR A 59 -0.69 -11.62 7.66
N PHE A 60 -0.05 -11.24 6.55
CA PHE A 60 -0.23 -9.96 5.87
C PHE A 60 -0.52 -10.25 4.39
N GLY A 61 -1.80 -10.25 4.02
CA GLY A 61 -2.23 -10.68 2.69
C GLY A 61 -1.78 -12.11 2.39
N PHE A 62 -0.93 -12.27 1.39
CA PHE A 62 -0.40 -13.58 0.96
C PHE A 62 0.88 -14.01 1.68
N TYR A 63 1.45 -13.14 2.50
CA TYR A 63 2.71 -13.41 3.19
C TYR A 63 2.45 -13.76 4.64
N SER A 64 3.29 -14.64 5.17
CA SER A 64 3.41 -14.85 6.60
C SER A 64 4.77 -14.36 7.06
N VAL A 65 4.83 -13.79 8.26
CA VAL A 65 6.07 -13.32 8.86
C VAL A 65 6.08 -13.71 10.34
N ALA A 66 7.22 -14.18 10.81
CA ALA A 66 7.45 -14.45 12.22
C ALA A 66 7.86 -13.15 12.92
N LEU A 67 7.05 -12.67 13.85
CA LEU A 67 7.29 -11.44 14.60
C LEU A 67 7.33 -11.74 16.10
N PRO A 68 8.11 -11.00 16.90
CA PRO A 68 8.04 -11.08 18.36
C PRO A 68 6.61 -10.90 18.86
N ALA A 69 6.20 -11.64 19.88
CA ALA A 69 4.86 -11.56 20.45
C ALA A 69 4.52 -10.13 20.93
N GLU A 70 5.52 -9.41 21.43
CA GLU A 70 5.40 -8.03 21.93
C GLU A 70 5.17 -7.00 20.82
N PHE A 71 5.41 -7.37 19.56
CA PHE A 71 5.16 -6.47 18.44
C PHE A 71 3.66 -6.24 18.30
N THR A 72 3.12 -5.08 18.65
CA THR A 72 1.72 -4.74 18.39
C THR A 72 1.65 -3.67 17.30
N PRO A 73 1.18 -3.99 16.07
CA PRO A 73 1.07 -2.97 15.04
C PRO A 73 0.05 -1.91 15.46
N ALA A 74 0.40 -0.63 15.35
CA ALA A 74 -0.46 0.51 15.69
C ALA A 74 -1.70 0.65 14.78
N GLY A 75 -1.77 -0.18 13.73
CA GLY A 75 -2.90 -0.32 12.82
C GLY A 75 -2.53 -1.31 11.73
N MET A 76 -3.51 -2.07 11.24
CA MET A 76 -3.34 -2.91 10.07
C MET A 76 -4.22 -2.31 8.97
N VAL A 77 -3.58 -1.66 7.99
CA VAL A 77 -4.28 -1.13 6.82
C VAL A 77 -3.99 -2.08 5.67
N MET A 78 -5.03 -2.80 5.25
CA MET A 78 -4.98 -3.59 4.03
C MET A 78 -5.44 -2.72 2.87
N PHE A 79 -4.79 -2.84 1.72
CA PHE A 79 -5.17 -2.15 0.49
C PHE A 79 -5.47 -3.16 -0.59
N ILE A 80 -6.40 -2.85 -1.49
CA ILE A 80 -6.59 -3.68 -2.68
C ILE A 80 -5.41 -3.48 -3.62
N GLN A 81 -4.72 -4.56 -3.96
CA GLN A 81 -3.69 -4.56 -4.98
C GLN A 81 -4.28 -4.16 -6.34
N GLY A 82 -3.65 -3.21 -7.03
CA GLY A 82 -4.11 -2.70 -8.33
C GLY A 82 -5.20 -1.61 -8.24
N SER A 83 -5.57 -1.18 -7.04
CA SER A 83 -6.38 0.02 -6.83
C SER A 83 -5.50 1.26 -6.59
N ALA A 84 -6.13 2.43 -6.49
CA ALA A 84 -5.48 3.67 -6.04
C ALA A 84 -5.23 3.68 -4.51
N MET A 85 -4.69 2.58 -3.98
CA MET A 85 -4.53 2.32 -2.55
C MET A 85 -5.86 2.44 -1.78
N THR A 86 -6.95 1.87 -2.32
CA THR A 86 -8.25 1.82 -1.63
C THR A 86 -8.12 0.96 -0.37
N PRO A 87 -8.33 1.51 0.83
CA PRO A 87 -8.22 0.76 2.07
C PRO A 87 -9.40 -0.20 2.23
N VAL A 88 -9.11 -1.38 2.77
CA VAL A 88 -10.12 -2.33 3.23
C VAL A 88 -10.30 -2.11 4.72
N GLU A 89 -11.42 -1.50 5.07
CA GLU A 89 -11.78 -1.32 6.47
C GLU A 89 -12.44 -2.59 7.01
N THR A 90 -12.13 -2.91 8.26
CA THR A 90 -12.68 -4.09 8.94
C THR A 90 -13.33 -3.71 10.26
N LYS A 91 -14.43 -4.39 10.60
CA LYS A 91 -15.14 -4.20 11.85
C LYS A 91 -15.72 -5.51 12.35
N ARG A 92 -15.58 -5.80 13.64
CA ARG A 92 -16.31 -6.89 14.31
C ARG A 92 -17.81 -6.57 14.33
N GLN A 93 -18.60 -7.44 13.71
CA GLN A 93 -20.04 -7.27 13.59
C GLN A 93 -20.73 -8.63 13.41
N TYR A 94 -21.76 -8.90 14.21
CA TYR A 94 -22.61 -10.08 14.02
C TYR A 94 -23.39 -10.02 12.69
N TYR A 95 -23.77 -11.19 12.17
CA TYR A 95 -24.46 -11.28 10.89
C TYR A 95 -25.82 -10.57 10.82
N PRO A 96 -26.73 -10.67 11.83
CA PRO A 96 -28.02 -10.00 11.73
C PRO A 96 -27.92 -8.45 11.68
N PRO A 97 -27.09 -7.78 12.50
CA PRO A 97 -26.81 -6.35 12.33
C PRO A 97 -26.21 -5.98 10.98
N PHE A 98 -25.35 -6.83 10.40
CA PHE A 98 -24.79 -6.61 9.07
C PHE A 98 -25.88 -6.62 8.00
N ARG A 99 -26.79 -7.60 8.04
CA ARG A 99 -27.94 -7.68 7.13
C ARG A 99 -28.84 -6.45 7.23
N GLN A 100 -29.16 -6.04 8.46
CA GLN A 100 -29.97 -4.83 8.68
C GLN A 100 -29.29 -3.56 8.16
N PHE A 101 -27.97 -3.46 8.33
CA PHE A 101 -27.18 -2.37 7.77
C PHE A 101 -27.29 -2.32 6.25
N LEU A 102 -27.10 -3.44 5.55
CA LEU A 102 -27.19 -3.49 4.09
C LEU A 102 -28.56 -3.01 3.59
N THR A 103 -29.64 -3.49 4.20
CA THR A 103 -31.01 -3.06 3.84
C THR A 103 -31.18 -1.56 4.00
N ARG A 104 -30.80 -0.99 5.15
CA ARG A 104 -30.91 0.46 5.40
C ARG A 104 -30.01 1.27 4.46
N TYR A 105 -28.84 0.74 4.13
CA TYR A 105 -27.91 1.40 3.22
C TYR A 105 -28.46 1.46 1.81
N GLU A 106 -29.02 0.35 1.31
CA GLU A 106 -29.70 0.30 0.02
C GLU A 106 -30.88 1.27 -0.03
N GLU A 107 -31.75 1.25 0.99
CA GLU A 107 -32.88 2.18 1.11
C GLU A 107 -32.41 3.64 1.09
N LYS A 108 -31.34 3.95 1.82
CA LYS A 108 -30.72 5.28 1.78
C LYS A 108 -30.32 5.65 0.36
N LEU A 109 -29.58 4.78 -0.35
CA LEU A 109 -29.13 5.05 -1.72
C LEU A 109 -30.28 5.20 -2.72
N ARG A 110 -31.37 4.44 -2.55
CA ARG A 110 -32.58 4.54 -3.37
C ARG A 110 -33.31 5.86 -3.16
N ASN A 111 -33.30 6.38 -1.93
CA ASN A 111 -33.98 7.61 -1.55
C ASN A 111 -33.14 8.88 -1.75
N THR A 112 -31.85 8.75 -2.10
CA THR A 112 -30.99 9.89 -2.41
C THR A 112 -31.40 10.54 -3.73
N SER A 113 -31.67 11.84 -3.71
CA SER A 113 -31.96 12.64 -4.90
C SER A 113 -30.70 12.96 -5.71
N VAL A 114 -30.87 13.15 -7.02
CA VAL A 114 -29.82 13.63 -7.92
C VAL A 114 -30.17 15.06 -8.35
N VAL A 115 -29.17 15.94 -8.42
CA VAL A 115 -29.39 17.36 -8.77
C VAL A 115 -29.93 17.51 -10.19
N ASN A 116 -29.35 16.76 -11.14
CA ASN A 116 -29.84 16.70 -12.51
C ASN A 116 -30.77 15.49 -12.67
N PRO A 117 -32.06 15.68 -13.01
CA PRO A 117 -32.99 14.57 -13.20
C PRO A 117 -32.59 13.58 -14.30
N GLN A 118 -31.80 14.02 -15.29
CA GLN A 118 -31.31 13.14 -16.36
C GLN A 118 -30.29 12.11 -15.85
N ASP A 119 -29.62 12.43 -14.75
CA ASP A 119 -28.62 11.56 -14.13
C ASP A 119 -29.23 10.63 -13.07
N ALA A 120 -30.54 10.70 -12.80
CA ALA A 120 -31.24 9.79 -11.89
C ALA A 120 -31.35 8.36 -12.46
N PRO A 121 -31.45 7.32 -11.62
CA PRO A 121 -31.43 7.32 -10.15
C PRO A 121 -30.01 7.37 -9.55
N TYR A 122 -29.87 7.73 -8.26
CA TYR A 122 -28.57 7.77 -7.57
C TYR A 122 -27.92 6.38 -7.42
N LEU A 123 -28.72 5.38 -7.02
CA LEU A 123 -28.33 3.96 -7.03
C LEU A 123 -28.45 3.39 -8.44
N LYS A 124 -27.33 2.95 -9.02
CA LYS A 124 -27.24 2.42 -10.40
C LYS A 124 -27.36 0.92 -10.46
N GLY A 125 -26.82 0.21 -9.47
CA GLY A 125 -26.81 -1.25 -9.46
C GLY A 125 -26.62 -1.84 -8.07
N VAL A 126 -27.15 -3.05 -7.88
CA VAL A 126 -26.98 -3.85 -6.67
C VAL A 126 -26.54 -5.25 -7.10
N TYR A 127 -25.35 -5.65 -6.67
CA TYR A 127 -24.72 -6.91 -7.06
C TYR A 127 -24.45 -7.76 -5.82
N PRO A 128 -25.34 -8.69 -5.48
CA PRO A 128 -25.12 -9.61 -4.38
C PRO A 128 -23.93 -10.51 -4.68
N LEU A 129 -23.10 -10.79 -3.67
CA LEU A 129 -22.04 -11.78 -3.80
C LEU A 129 -22.65 -13.19 -3.88
N THR A 130 -22.03 -14.05 -4.69
CA THR A 130 -22.48 -15.43 -4.85
C THR A 130 -22.14 -16.27 -3.63
N SER A 131 -23.03 -17.21 -3.32
CA SER A 131 -22.81 -18.23 -2.28
C SER A 131 -21.45 -18.93 -2.51
N PRO A 132 -20.63 -19.17 -1.46
CA PRO A 132 -20.95 -19.07 -0.03
C PRO A 132 -20.73 -17.68 0.60
N MET A 133 -20.41 -16.66 -0.20
CA MET A 133 -20.07 -15.34 0.33
C MET A 133 -21.34 -14.55 0.71
N SER A 134 -21.28 -13.85 1.84
CA SER A 134 -22.30 -12.89 2.25
C SER A 134 -21.82 -11.47 2.00
N GLY A 135 -22.47 -10.74 1.11
CA GLY A 135 -22.08 -9.36 0.80
C GLY A 135 -22.81 -8.81 -0.40
N VAL A 136 -22.64 -7.51 -0.64
CA VAL A 136 -23.27 -6.77 -1.74
C VAL A 136 -22.31 -5.68 -2.21
N ILE A 137 -22.23 -5.49 -3.53
CA ILE A 137 -21.60 -4.33 -4.16
C ILE A 137 -22.72 -3.41 -4.64
N PHE A 138 -22.62 -2.14 -4.29
CA PHE A 138 -23.54 -1.09 -4.73
C PHE A 138 -22.81 -0.19 -5.71
N GLU A 139 -23.34 -0.07 -6.92
CA GLU A 139 -22.93 0.94 -7.88
C GLU A 139 -23.81 2.16 -7.68
N ARG A 140 -23.20 3.30 -7.40
CA ARG A 140 -23.89 4.58 -7.20
C ARG A 140 -23.14 5.70 -7.88
N MET A 141 -23.78 6.85 -7.99
CA MET A 141 -23.08 8.07 -8.36
C MET A 141 -22.03 8.45 -7.32
N ALA A 142 -20.92 9.04 -7.77
CA ALA A 142 -19.85 9.51 -6.89
C ALA A 142 -20.38 10.52 -5.86
N ALA A 143 -21.23 11.46 -6.30
CA ALA A 143 -21.99 12.39 -5.46
C ALA A 143 -23.32 12.79 -6.10
N GLU A 144 -24.19 13.48 -5.35
CA GLU A 144 -25.53 13.89 -5.82
C GLU A 144 -25.49 14.87 -7.01
N HIS A 145 -24.38 15.58 -7.19
CA HIS A 145 -24.17 16.61 -8.21
C HIS A 145 -23.24 16.18 -9.35
N THR A 146 -22.76 14.93 -9.33
CA THR A 146 -21.89 14.42 -10.40
C THR A 146 -22.72 13.94 -11.58
N PRO A 147 -22.18 13.90 -12.82
CA PRO A 147 -22.87 13.35 -13.98
C PRO A 147 -23.00 11.82 -13.89
N ASP A 148 -23.94 11.22 -14.62
CA ASP A 148 -24.23 9.77 -14.60
C ASP A 148 -23.00 8.88 -14.85
N MET A 149 -22.04 9.34 -15.67
CA MET A 149 -20.80 8.61 -15.95
C MET A 149 -19.84 8.53 -14.76
N ALA A 150 -19.95 9.44 -13.78
CA ALA A 150 -19.10 9.46 -12.60
C ALA A 150 -19.68 8.54 -11.51
N ARG A 151 -19.38 7.25 -11.63
CA ARG A 151 -19.90 6.19 -10.75
C ARG A 151 -18.79 5.61 -9.88
N VAL A 152 -19.19 5.12 -8.72
CA VAL A 152 -18.31 4.42 -7.77
C VAL A 152 -18.96 3.13 -7.30
N LEU A 153 -18.13 2.20 -6.86
CA LEU A 153 -18.55 0.93 -6.29
C LEU A 153 -18.25 0.95 -4.81
N ASP A 154 -19.30 0.89 -3.98
CA ASP A 154 -19.12 0.57 -2.58
C ASP A 154 -19.34 -0.93 -2.40
N ALA A 155 -18.45 -1.61 -1.68
CA ALA A 155 -18.54 -3.05 -1.47
C ALA A 155 -18.54 -3.40 0.02
N TRP A 156 -19.44 -4.32 0.39
CA TRP A 156 -19.49 -4.90 1.73
C TRP A 156 -19.47 -6.42 1.65
N LYS A 157 -18.64 -7.02 2.51
CA LYS A 157 -18.57 -8.48 2.70
C LYS A 157 -18.61 -8.78 4.19
N TRP A 158 -19.25 -9.88 4.55
CA TRP A 158 -19.23 -10.44 5.89
C TRP A 158 -18.66 -11.85 5.86
N ALA A 159 -17.74 -12.14 6.78
CA ALA A 159 -17.22 -13.48 7.03
C ALA A 159 -16.78 -13.59 8.49
N ASP A 160 -17.15 -14.70 9.15
CA ASP A 160 -16.64 -15.09 10.48
C ASP A 160 -16.74 -13.99 11.55
N GLY A 161 -17.86 -13.25 11.57
CA GLY A 161 -18.10 -12.17 12.54
C GLY A 161 -17.36 -10.86 12.22
N ILE A 162 -16.74 -10.77 11.05
CA ILE A 162 -16.05 -9.58 10.56
C ILE A 162 -16.77 -9.05 9.31
N THR A 163 -17.02 -7.74 9.30
CA THR A 163 -17.43 -7.00 8.11
C THR A 163 -16.20 -6.35 7.48
N PHE A 164 -16.09 -6.48 6.17
CA PHE A 164 -15.12 -5.83 5.30
C PHE A 164 -15.87 -4.82 4.46
N GLN A 165 -15.35 -3.59 4.37
CA GLN A 165 -15.96 -2.54 3.57
C GLN A 165 -14.92 -1.81 2.72
N LEU A 166 -15.38 -1.40 1.53
CA LEU A 166 -14.63 -0.65 0.55
C LEU A 166 -15.54 0.46 0.00
N LYS A 167 -15.01 1.67 -0.12
CA LYS A 167 -15.72 2.87 -0.58
C LYS A 167 -14.81 3.72 -1.46
#